data_AF-A0A2P5MG81-F1
#
_entry.id   AF-A0A2P5MG81-F1
#
_cell.length_a   1.000
_cell.length_b   1.000
_cell.length_c   1.000
_cell.angle_alpha   90.00
_cell.angle_beta   90.00
_cell.angle_gamma   90.00
#
_symmetry.space_group_name_H-M   'P 1'
#
loop_
_entity.id
_entity.type
_entity.pdbx_description
1 polymer ?
#
loop_
_entity_poly.entity_id
_entity_poly.type
_entity_poly.pdbx_seq_one_letter_code
_entity_poly.pdbx_strand_id
1 'polypeptide(L)'
;MLAATHAAFSTALYLGGAAVFEYQTDPVSWGLAILFSFMPDIDIPTSRVGRPLFWLSVPLEKRFGHRTITHSVIGVAILAALASPLYFAYPLCFWSVLGGYWSHIQIDMANIRGVDLFWPSPLRVVMPGKVRFRLEVGSKAEMIVLCALLVFCVGLYPMSSLGLRGGLHQILKDFDIAYDEYVQVQGLNWHTLELKAIDNLTLEHIVCSCPVLGTWQSGLIIEYQGKARSIGKSQMHHNLFPVDAVLIKGEPLRVISQRVDMKGRSLRWLVDNLQANHGYYLLGELYVDADKVVNVSQIETYHPVIWGGNKVKLHYAKAEDLHDYLNLTAIRGEVMVQFWLRPGDAAVELSFSGGGGKVTTPGVLEGMF
;
A
#
# COMPACT_ATOMS: atom_id res chain seq x y z
N MET A 1 5.21 0.25 36.71
CA MET A 1 4.22 1.36 36.64
C MET A 1 2.81 0.81 36.89
N LEU A 2 1.73 1.57 36.71
CA LEU A 2 0.38 1.00 36.62
C LEU A 2 0.29 0.06 35.41
N ALA A 3 -0.43 -1.06 35.57
CA ALA A 3 -0.64 -2.02 34.48
C ALA A 3 -1.27 -1.36 33.23
N ALA A 4 -2.20 -0.42 33.41
CA ALA A 4 -2.81 0.30 32.30
C ALA A 4 -1.77 1.11 31.48
N THR A 5 -0.77 1.69 32.15
CA THR A 5 0.33 2.44 31.50
C THR A 5 1.18 1.52 30.64
N HIS A 6 1.50 0.31 31.13
CA HIS A 6 2.22 -0.69 30.33
C HIS A 6 1.43 -1.15 29.10
N ALA A 7 0.13 -1.42 29.25
CA ALA A 7 -0.75 -1.80 28.14
C ALA A 7 -0.86 -0.70 27.07
N ALA A 8 -1.04 0.54 27.51
CA ALA A 8 -1.13 1.70 26.61
C ALA A 8 0.20 1.94 25.87
N PHE A 9 1.34 1.83 26.55
CA PHE A 9 2.65 1.99 25.92
C PHE A 9 2.97 0.85 24.94
N SER A 10 2.66 -0.40 25.30
CA SER A 10 2.79 -1.53 24.40
C SER A 10 1.92 -1.37 23.14
N THR A 11 0.70 -0.86 23.31
CA THR A 11 -0.21 -0.57 22.19
C THR A 11 0.35 0.53 21.30
N ALA A 12 0.85 1.62 21.88
CA ALA A 12 1.46 2.70 21.13
C ALA A 12 2.66 2.23 20.31
N LEU A 13 3.53 1.38 20.87
CA LEU A 13 4.67 0.81 20.14
C LEU A 13 4.24 -0.17 19.04
N TYR A 14 3.23 -1.01 19.29
CA TYR A 14 2.70 -1.92 18.26
C TYR A 14 2.06 -1.17 17.10
N LEU A 15 1.19 -0.18 17.36
CA LEU A 15 0.54 0.60 16.31
C LEU A 15 1.54 1.52 15.59
N GLY A 16 2.49 2.11 16.33
CA GLY A 16 3.55 2.92 15.76
C GLY A 16 4.51 2.11 14.89
N GLY A 17 4.86 0.89 15.33
CA GLY A 17 5.61 -0.06 14.54
C GLY A 17 4.90 -0.43 13.23
N ALA A 18 3.59 -0.69 13.30
CA ALA A 18 2.78 -0.97 12.11
C ALA A 18 2.75 0.22 11.14
N ALA A 19 2.64 1.46 11.66
CA ALA A 19 2.68 2.65 10.82
C ALA A 19 4.05 2.83 10.14
N VAL A 20 5.16 2.61 10.84
CA VAL A 20 6.53 2.85 10.33
C VAL A 20 7.02 1.72 9.42
N PHE A 21 6.76 0.47 9.79
CA PHE A 21 7.24 -0.72 9.07
C PHE A 21 6.19 -1.33 8.15
N GLU A 22 4.96 -0.78 8.12
CA GLU A 22 3.88 -1.12 7.20
C GLU A 22 3.46 -2.60 7.23
N TYR A 23 3.61 -3.26 8.37
CA TYR A 23 3.05 -4.61 8.57
C TYR A 23 1.56 -4.53 8.90
N GLN A 24 0.82 -5.57 8.50
CA GLN A 24 -0.62 -5.64 8.76
C GLN A 24 -0.91 -5.85 10.25
N THR A 25 -1.75 -4.99 10.81
CA THR A 25 -2.19 -5.12 12.20
C THR A 25 -3.23 -6.22 12.34
N ASP A 26 -2.90 -7.24 13.13
CA ASP A 26 -3.80 -8.33 13.47
C ASP A 26 -4.23 -8.26 14.96
N PRO A 27 -5.51 -8.49 15.31
CA PRO A 27 -5.98 -8.47 16.70
C PRO A 27 -5.27 -9.47 17.61
N VAL A 28 -4.85 -10.65 17.11
CA VAL A 28 -4.15 -11.65 17.93
C VAL A 28 -2.76 -11.15 18.29
N SER A 29 -2.01 -10.66 17.30
CA SER A 29 -0.68 -10.08 17.50
C SER A 29 -0.72 -8.87 18.44
N TRP A 30 -1.71 -7.99 18.28
CA TRP A 30 -1.90 -6.85 19.19
C TRP A 30 -2.22 -7.30 20.62
N GLY A 31 -3.11 -8.28 20.79
CA GLY A 31 -3.43 -8.86 22.09
C GLY A 31 -2.22 -9.51 22.76
N LEU A 32 -1.36 -10.19 21.99
CA LEU A 32 -0.11 -10.76 22.49
C LEU A 32 0.86 -9.68 22.98
N ALA A 33 1.00 -8.56 22.25
CA ALA A 33 1.85 -7.45 22.70
C ALA A 33 1.39 -6.92 24.08
N ILE A 34 0.09 -6.67 24.25
CA ILE A 34 -0.47 -6.22 25.54
C ILE A 34 -0.25 -7.27 26.62
N LEU A 35 -0.55 -8.54 26.35
CA LEU A 35 -0.42 -9.63 27.33
C LEU A 35 1.02 -9.76 27.84
N PHE A 36 1.99 -9.78 26.92
CA PHE A 36 3.40 -9.92 27.27
C PHE A 36 4.01 -8.64 27.86
N SER A 37 3.35 -7.49 27.69
CA SER A 37 3.69 -6.28 28.45
C SER A 37 3.45 -6.40 29.95
N PHE A 38 2.74 -7.42 30.44
CA PHE A 38 2.57 -7.66 31.88
C PHE A 38 3.50 -8.76 32.42
N MET A 39 4.19 -9.49 31.54
CA MET A 39 4.97 -10.67 31.92
C MET A 39 6.19 -10.35 32.80
N PRO A 40 6.94 -9.23 32.61
CA PRO A 40 8.08 -8.93 33.49
C PRO A 40 7.73 -8.85 34.98
N ASP A 41 6.53 -8.34 35.30
CA ASP A 41 5.97 -8.20 36.66
C ASP A 41 5.51 -9.53 37.31
N ILE A 42 5.81 -10.67 36.68
CA ILE A 42 5.61 -12.01 37.25
C ILE A 42 6.44 -12.22 38.51
N ASP A 43 7.48 -11.41 38.73
CA ASP A 43 8.34 -11.41 39.91
C ASP A 43 7.68 -10.76 41.15
N ILE A 44 6.50 -10.15 41.03
CA ILE A 44 5.75 -9.54 42.14
C ILE A 44 4.61 -10.47 42.61
N PRO A 45 4.70 -11.13 43.78
CA PRO A 45 3.66 -12.06 44.25
C PRO A 45 2.31 -11.42 44.57
N THR A 46 2.26 -10.11 44.77
CA THR A 46 1.03 -9.35 45.06
C THR A 46 0.35 -8.81 43.79
N SER A 47 1.01 -8.87 42.63
CA SER A 47 0.46 -8.34 41.37
C SER A 47 -0.63 -9.26 40.80
N ARG A 48 -1.45 -8.73 39.88
CA ARG A 48 -2.52 -9.52 39.22
C ARG A 48 -1.97 -10.70 38.42
N VAL A 49 -0.72 -10.60 37.94
CA VAL A 49 -0.04 -11.64 37.15
C VAL A 49 0.76 -12.59 38.04
N GLY A 50 1.49 -12.06 39.04
CA GLY A 50 2.36 -12.87 39.90
C GLY A 50 1.62 -13.59 41.04
N ARG A 51 0.44 -13.12 41.46
CA ARG A 51 -0.39 -13.77 42.50
C ARG A 51 -0.88 -15.18 42.13
N PRO A 52 -1.45 -15.45 40.95
CA PRO A 52 -1.81 -16.82 40.56
C PRO A 52 -0.56 -17.71 40.36
N LEU A 53 0.59 -17.11 40.05
CA LEU A 53 1.86 -17.79 39.83
C LEU A 53 2.76 -17.73 41.07
N PHE A 54 2.18 -17.83 42.27
CA PHE A 54 2.89 -17.71 43.55
C PHE A 54 4.09 -18.65 43.69
N TRP A 55 4.02 -19.83 43.08
CA TRP A 55 5.08 -20.83 43.07
C TRP A 55 6.32 -20.38 42.29
N LEU A 56 6.18 -19.42 41.37
CA LEU A 56 7.27 -18.82 40.62
C LEU A 56 7.63 -17.42 41.14
N SER A 57 6.63 -16.60 41.45
CA SER A 57 6.83 -15.21 41.87
C SER A 57 7.52 -15.11 43.24
N VAL A 58 7.10 -15.90 44.24
CA VAL A 58 7.67 -15.87 45.60
C VAL A 58 9.16 -16.25 45.63
N PRO A 59 9.63 -17.34 45.00
CA PRO A 59 11.06 -17.65 45.00
C PRO A 59 11.89 -16.65 44.18
N LEU A 60 11.33 -16.11 43.08
CA LEU A 60 12.00 -15.07 42.29
C LEU A 60 12.20 -13.79 43.11
N GLU A 61 11.15 -13.30 43.75
CA GLU A 61 11.22 -12.10 44.60
C GLU A 61 12.21 -12.30 45.76
N LYS A 62 12.15 -13.44 46.44
CA LYS A 62 13.04 -13.72 47.59
C LYS A 62 14.52 -13.87 47.20
N ARG A 63 14.81 -14.43 46.03
CA ARG A 63 16.19 -14.75 45.61
C ARG A 63 16.87 -13.62 44.85
N PHE A 64 16.11 -12.93 43.98
CA PHE A 64 16.67 -11.93 43.08
C PHE A 64 16.09 -10.54 43.30
N GLY A 65 14.90 -10.42 43.90
CA GLY A 65 14.19 -9.15 44.07
C GLY A 65 13.51 -8.66 42.79
N HIS A 66 12.58 -7.73 42.95
CA HIS A 66 11.82 -7.16 41.82
C HIS A 66 12.71 -6.26 40.94
N ARG A 67 12.47 -6.29 39.61
CA ARG A 67 13.19 -5.50 38.56
C ARG A 67 14.63 -5.90 38.30
N THR A 68 14.94 -7.17 38.55
CA THR A 68 16.25 -7.76 38.29
C THR A 68 16.19 -8.65 37.06
N ILE A 69 16.16 -9.97 37.23
CA ILE A 69 16.29 -10.95 36.14
C ILE A 69 15.17 -10.83 35.09
N THR A 70 13.91 -10.60 35.50
CA THR A 70 12.76 -10.45 34.60
C THR A 70 12.71 -9.10 33.88
N HIS A 71 13.56 -8.15 34.27
CA HIS A 71 13.65 -6.82 33.65
C HIS A 71 15.02 -6.59 33.01
N SER A 72 15.75 -7.67 32.75
CA SER A 72 17.10 -7.66 32.18
C SER A 72 17.10 -8.11 30.72
N VAL A 73 18.17 -7.79 30.00
CA VAL A 73 18.41 -8.33 28.64
C VAL A 73 18.44 -9.86 28.65
N ILE A 74 18.91 -10.48 29.74
CA ILE A 74 18.88 -11.94 29.91
C ILE A 74 17.44 -12.45 29.96
N GLY A 75 16.54 -11.76 30.67
CA GLY A 75 15.11 -12.08 30.70
C GLY A 75 14.48 -12.03 29.31
N VAL A 76 14.79 -10.99 28.54
CA VAL A 76 14.37 -10.85 27.14
C VAL A 76 14.92 -12.00 26.28
N ALA A 77 16.20 -12.34 26.44
CA ALA A 77 16.84 -13.42 25.67
C ALA A 77 16.26 -14.79 25.98
N ILE A 78 15.93 -15.08 27.25
CA ILE A 78 15.24 -16.31 27.65
C ILE A 78 13.87 -16.37 26.98
N LEU A 79 13.09 -15.28 27.03
CA LEU A 79 11.80 -15.22 26.36
C LEU A 79 11.93 -15.42 24.85
N ALA A 80 12.93 -14.79 24.21
CA ALA A 80 13.19 -14.95 22.78
C ALA A 80 13.53 -16.39 22.42
N ALA A 81 14.33 -17.08 23.23
CA ALA A 81 14.63 -18.50 23.02
C ALA A 81 13.38 -19.37 23.15
N LEU A 82 12.56 -19.15 24.17
CA LEU A 82 11.31 -19.89 24.37
C LEU A 82 10.27 -19.61 23.28
N ALA A 83 10.20 -18.37 22.80
CA ALA A 83 9.30 -17.96 21.73
C ALA A 83 9.85 -18.26 20.32
N SER A 84 11.09 -18.73 20.19
CA SER A 84 11.73 -18.95 18.88
C SER A 84 10.95 -19.84 17.90
N PRO A 85 10.17 -20.88 18.30
CA PRO A 85 9.33 -21.61 17.36
C PRO A 85 8.26 -20.74 16.70
N LEU A 86 7.78 -19.73 17.42
CA LEU A 86 6.78 -18.77 16.92
C LEU A 86 7.36 -17.91 15.80
N TYR A 87 8.66 -17.63 15.80
CA TYR A 87 9.30 -16.86 14.73
C TYR A 87 9.18 -17.56 13.37
N PHE A 88 9.32 -18.88 13.34
CA PHE A 88 9.28 -19.65 12.09
C PHE A 88 7.85 -19.82 11.54
N ALA A 89 6.84 -19.91 12.42
CA ALA A 89 5.45 -20.11 12.02
C ALA A 89 4.68 -18.78 11.85
N TYR A 90 4.88 -17.84 12.78
CA TYR A 90 4.16 -16.56 12.85
C TYR A 90 5.11 -15.43 13.29
N PRO A 91 5.96 -14.91 12.37
CA PRO A 91 6.99 -13.92 12.71
C PRO A 91 6.45 -12.69 13.44
N LEU A 92 5.27 -12.20 13.06
CA LEU A 92 4.65 -11.02 13.68
C LEU A 92 4.26 -11.28 15.13
N CYS A 93 3.72 -12.45 15.45
CA CYS A 93 3.39 -12.85 16.81
C CYS A 93 4.65 -12.93 17.68
N PHE A 94 5.75 -13.46 17.15
CA PHE A 94 7.05 -13.48 17.85
C PHE A 94 7.53 -12.07 18.19
N TRP A 95 7.53 -11.15 17.22
CA TRP A 95 7.92 -9.77 17.46
C TRP A 95 6.98 -9.02 18.38
N SER A 96 5.69 -9.38 18.39
CA SER A 96 4.69 -8.81 19.30
C SER A 96 4.93 -9.26 20.74
N VAL A 97 5.27 -10.53 20.96
CA VAL A 97 5.67 -11.07 22.26
C VAL A 97 6.91 -10.34 22.80
N LEU A 98 7.96 -10.24 21.99
CA LEU A 98 9.20 -9.56 22.39
C LEU A 98 9.00 -8.05 22.56
N GLY A 99 8.28 -7.41 21.64
CA GLY A 99 7.98 -5.99 21.69
C GLY A 99 7.14 -5.63 22.92
N GLY A 100 6.15 -6.44 23.26
CA GLY A 100 5.37 -6.30 24.49
C GLY A 100 6.23 -6.35 25.74
N TYR A 101 7.04 -7.41 25.90
CA TYR A 101 7.95 -7.56 27.05
C TYR A 101 8.97 -6.42 27.13
N TRP A 102 9.56 -6.04 25.99
CA TRP A 102 10.54 -4.95 25.91
C TRP A 102 9.92 -3.59 26.23
N SER A 103 8.68 -3.34 25.79
CA SER A 103 7.95 -2.09 26.09
C SER A 103 7.80 -1.87 27.59
N HIS A 104 7.56 -2.94 28.35
CA HIS A 104 7.44 -2.88 29.80
C HIS A 104 8.74 -2.42 30.43
N ILE A 105 9.86 -3.03 30.05
CA ILE A 105 11.19 -2.67 30.57
C ILE A 105 11.51 -1.22 30.23
N GLN A 106 11.27 -0.79 28.98
CA GLN A 106 11.52 0.59 28.55
C GLN A 106 10.78 1.62 29.40
N ILE A 107 9.47 1.44 29.62
CA ILE A 107 8.70 2.43 30.36
C ILE A 107 9.02 2.40 31.86
N ASP A 108 9.44 1.25 32.39
CA ASP A 108 9.91 1.16 33.77
C ASP A 108 11.29 1.79 34.00
N MET A 109 12.11 1.99 32.96
CA MET A 109 13.29 2.87 33.03
C MET A 109 12.91 4.33 33.33
N ALA A 110 11.69 4.75 32.99
CA ALA A 110 11.18 6.10 33.30
C ALA A 110 10.66 6.27 34.72
N ASN A 111 10.61 5.19 35.49
CA ASN A 111 10.28 5.23 36.91
C ASN A 111 11.48 5.73 37.73
N ILE A 112 11.24 6.34 38.90
CA ILE A 112 12.28 6.78 39.84
C ILE A 112 13.29 5.68 40.13
N ARG A 113 12.81 4.44 40.33
CA ARG A 113 13.63 3.27 40.66
C ARG A 113 14.39 2.67 39.48
N GLY A 114 14.02 2.92 38.22
CA GLY A 114 14.62 2.26 37.06
C GLY A 114 14.49 0.74 37.05
N VAL A 115 15.36 0.10 36.25
CA VAL A 115 15.48 -1.36 36.09
C VAL A 115 16.95 -1.79 36.01
N ASP A 116 17.26 -2.99 36.47
CA ASP A 116 18.62 -3.54 36.39
C ASP A 116 18.83 -4.26 35.04
N LEU A 117 18.84 -3.47 33.95
CA LEU A 117 18.85 -3.97 32.57
C LEU A 117 20.00 -4.94 32.27
N PHE A 118 21.17 -4.71 32.89
CA PHE A 118 22.40 -5.50 32.69
C PHE A 118 22.66 -6.51 33.82
N TRP A 119 21.63 -6.90 34.57
CA TRP A 119 21.74 -7.98 35.55
C TRP A 119 22.49 -9.19 34.94
N PRO A 120 23.47 -9.80 35.64
CA PRO A 120 23.79 -9.69 37.07
C PRO A 120 24.64 -8.48 37.48
N SER A 121 25.04 -7.62 36.55
CA SER A 121 25.71 -6.37 36.91
C SER A 121 24.73 -5.44 37.64
N PRO A 122 25.13 -4.79 38.75
CA PRO A 122 24.25 -3.91 39.55
C PRO A 122 23.98 -2.55 38.88
N LEU A 123 24.16 -2.45 37.56
CA LEU A 123 23.96 -1.22 36.80
C LEU A 123 22.47 -1.01 36.51
N ARG A 124 21.93 0.01 37.17
CA ARG A 124 20.54 0.42 37.04
C ARG A 124 20.37 1.45 35.93
N VAL A 125 19.55 1.11 34.95
CA VAL A 125 19.24 1.97 33.82
C VAL A 125 17.98 2.78 34.11
N VAL A 126 18.08 4.08 33.86
CA VAL A 126 17.03 5.08 34.11
C VAL A 126 17.00 6.10 32.98
N MET A 127 15.81 6.47 32.53
CA MET A 127 15.60 7.49 31.49
C MET A 127 14.29 8.22 31.76
N PRO A 128 14.27 9.54 32.08
CA PRO A 128 15.36 10.51 31.91
C PRO A 128 16.39 10.55 33.06
N GLY A 129 17.60 11.02 32.76
CA GLY A 129 18.70 11.09 33.73
C GLY A 129 18.42 11.97 34.97
N LYS A 130 17.65 13.06 34.83
CA LYS A 130 17.26 13.92 35.95
C LYS A 130 16.06 13.34 36.70
N VAL A 131 16.20 13.14 38.01
CA VAL A 131 15.17 12.51 38.89
C VAL A 131 13.82 13.22 38.82
N ARG A 132 13.80 14.56 38.72
CA ARG A 132 12.56 15.36 38.67
C ARG A 132 11.64 15.06 37.48
N PHE A 133 12.17 14.44 36.42
CA PHE A 133 11.41 14.06 35.23
C PHE A 133 11.06 12.57 35.21
N ARG A 134 11.43 11.83 36.27
CA ARG A 134 11.05 10.43 36.44
C ARG A 134 9.69 10.35 37.09
N LEU A 135 8.98 9.29 36.75
CA LEU A 135 7.60 9.08 37.14
C LEU A 135 7.55 8.27 38.44
N GLU A 136 6.72 8.72 39.37
CA GLU A 136 6.37 7.95 40.56
C GLU A 136 5.09 7.15 40.28
N VAL A 137 5.03 5.92 40.79
CA VAL A 137 3.90 5.01 40.57
C VAL A 137 2.64 5.57 41.23
N GLY A 138 1.55 5.67 40.48
CA GLY A 138 0.28 6.23 40.93
C GLY A 138 0.24 7.76 40.98
N SER A 139 1.29 8.45 40.52
CA SER A 139 1.35 9.92 40.55
C SER A 139 0.45 10.58 39.50
N LYS A 140 0.15 11.88 39.71
CA LYS A 140 -0.55 12.70 38.70
C LYS A 140 0.21 12.74 37.37
N ALA A 141 1.54 12.76 37.41
CA ALA A 141 2.38 12.77 36.22
C ALA A 141 2.22 11.47 35.41
N GLU A 142 2.18 10.32 36.08
CA GLU A 142 1.92 9.04 35.41
C GLU A 142 0.52 9.02 34.76
N MET A 143 -0.49 9.57 35.43
CA MET A 143 -1.84 9.63 34.87
C MET A 143 -1.90 10.51 33.62
N ILE A 144 -1.17 11.64 33.60
CA ILE A 144 -1.05 12.48 32.40
C ILE A 144 -0.38 11.71 31.26
N VAL A 145 0.69 10.97 31.53
CA VAL A 145 1.38 10.14 30.53
C VAL A 145 0.45 9.05 30.00
N LEU A 146 -0.30 8.37 30.86
CA LEU A 146 -1.30 7.37 30.45
C LEU A 146 -2.35 7.98 29.52
N CYS A 147 -2.95 9.12 29.89
CA CYS A 147 -3.91 9.80 29.04
C CYS A 147 -3.31 10.22 27.69
N ALA A 148 -2.08 10.75 27.70
CA ALA A 148 -1.38 11.11 26.47
C ALA A 148 -1.12 9.90 25.57
N LEU A 149 -0.70 8.76 26.14
CA LEU A 149 -0.51 7.51 25.40
C LEU A 149 -1.82 7.00 24.79
N LEU A 150 -2.94 7.08 25.52
CA LEU A 150 -4.24 6.66 24.98
C LEU A 150 -4.69 7.55 23.81
N VAL A 151 -4.57 8.88 23.93
CA VAL A 151 -4.85 9.81 22.82
C VAL A 151 -3.94 9.52 21.63
N PHE A 152 -2.65 9.25 21.88
CA PHE A 152 -1.70 8.90 20.84
C PHE A 152 -2.06 7.57 20.14
N CYS A 153 -2.51 6.56 20.89
CA CYS A 153 -3.00 5.30 20.31
C CYS A 153 -4.21 5.51 19.40
N VAL A 154 -5.14 6.38 19.77
CA VAL A 154 -6.30 6.73 18.92
C VAL A 154 -5.84 7.35 17.60
N GLY A 155 -4.84 8.24 17.63
CA GLY A 155 -4.26 8.82 16.42
C GLY A 155 -3.48 7.82 15.57
N LEU A 156 -2.76 6.87 16.21
CA LEU A 156 -1.99 5.84 15.51
C LEU A 156 -2.86 4.77 14.86
N TYR A 157 -4.06 4.49 15.37
CA TYR A 157 -4.93 3.45 14.84
C TYR A 157 -5.20 3.58 13.33
N PRO A 158 -5.71 4.71 12.79
CA PRO A 158 -5.90 4.86 11.34
C PRO A 158 -4.58 4.88 10.56
N MET A 159 -3.50 5.38 11.16
CA MET A 159 -2.17 5.41 10.52
C MET A 159 -1.56 4.01 10.41
N SER A 160 -1.86 3.12 11.37
CA SER A 160 -1.39 1.73 11.35
C SER A 160 -2.02 0.91 10.21
N SER A 161 -3.24 1.26 9.77
CA SER A 161 -3.89 0.60 8.64
C SER A 161 -3.51 1.19 7.27
N LEU A 162 -3.22 2.50 7.22
CA LEU A 162 -2.86 3.19 5.97
C LEU A 162 -1.36 3.14 5.67
N GLY A 163 -0.54 2.82 6.67
CA GLY A 163 0.91 3.00 6.61
C GLY A 163 1.30 4.48 6.69
N LEU A 164 2.52 4.76 7.15
CA LEU A 164 3.02 6.13 7.24
C LEU A 164 3.18 6.75 5.84
N ARG A 165 3.54 5.96 4.83
CA ARG A 165 3.63 6.46 3.44
C ARG A 165 2.26 6.80 2.86
N GLY A 166 1.26 5.93 3.02
CA GLY A 166 -0.11 6.17 2.55
C GLY A 166 -0.77 7.36 3.26
N GLY A 167 -0.63 7.44 4.58
CA GLY A 167 -1.13 8.57 5.37
C GLY A 167 -0.46 9.90 5.02
N LEU A 168 0.87 9.89 4.80
CA LEU A 168 1.60 11.07 4.37
C LEU A 168 1.24 11.48 2.94
N HIS A 169 1.02 10.52 2.03
CA HIS A 169 0.58 10.79 0.66
C HIS A 169 -0.75 11.55 0.62
N GLN A 170 -1.72 11.15 1.45
CA GLN A 170 -3.02 11.82 1.53
C GLN A 170 -2.93 13.28 2.04
N ILE A 171 -1.88 13.59 2.82
CA ILE A 171 -1.61 14.94 3.33
C ILE A 171 -0.81 15.77 2.32
N LEU A 172 0.26 15.20 1.75
CA LEU A 172 1.17 15.90 0.83
C LEU A 172 0.57 16.10 -0.56
N LYS A 173 -0.33 15.20 -1.00
CA LYS A 173 -0.97 15.22 -2.33
C LYS A 173 0.03 15.36 -3.49
N ASP A 174 1.17 14.68 -3.37
CA ASP A 174 2.26 14.76 -4.34
C ASP A 174 2.07 13.77 -5.50
N PHE A 175 2.25 14.26 -6.72
CA PHE A 175 2.08 13.47 -7.94
C PHE A 175 3.12 12.37 -8.14
N ASP A 176 4.39 12.58 -7.77
CA ASP A 176 5.42 11.57 -8.00
C ASP A 176 5.14 10.35 -7.12
N ILE A 177 4.64 10.57 -5.90
CA ILE A 177 4.20 9.48 -5.01
C ILE A 177 3.02 8.73 -5.62
N ALA A 178 2.00 9.43 -6.15
CA ALA A 178 0.86 8.79 -6.81
C ALA A 178 1.29 7.98 -8.05
N TYR A 179 2.26 8.49 -8.80
CA TYR A 179 2.84 7.80 -9.96
C TYR A 179 3.57 6.52 -9.53
N ASP A 180 4.48 6.61 -8.57
CA ASP A 180 5.25 5.48 -8.07
C ASP A 180 4.35 4.40 -7.48
N GLU A 181 3.31 4.80 -6.72
CA GLU A 181 2.32 3.87 -6.17
C GLU A 181 1.58 3.14 -7.30
N TYR A 182 1.07 3.88 -8.30
CA TYR A 182 0.35 3.28 -9.44
C TYR A 182 1.23 2.27 -10.21
N VAL A 183 2.50 2.59 -10.43
CA VAL A 183 3.44 1.70 -11.15
C VAL A 183 3.59 0.34 -10.45
N GLN A 184 3.53 0.29 -9.12
CA GLN A 184 3.62 -0.96 -8.34
C GLN A 184 2.35 -1.80 -8.40
N VAL A 185 1.18 -1.18 -8.59
CA VAL A 185 -0.13 -1.85 -8.46
C VAL A 185 -0.90 -1.93 -9.79
N GLN A 186 -0.37 -1.40 -10.88
CA GLN A 186 -1.00 -1.39 -12.20
C GLN A 186 -1.44 -2.81 -12.63
N GLY A 187 -2.66 -2.90 -13.17
CA GLY A 187 -3.24 -4.16 -13.65
C GLY A 187 -3.88 -5.04 -12.56
N LEU A 188 -3.80 -4.69 -11.27
CA LEU A 188 -4.45 -5.43 -10.19
C LEU A 188 -5.84 -4.88 -9.84
N ASN A 189 -5.97 -3.55 -9.79
CA ASN A 189 -7.21 -2.88 -9.42
C ASN A 189 -7.49 -1.72 -10.37
N TRP A 190 -8.74 -1.29 -10.42
CA TRP A 190 -9.10 0.01 -10.93
C TRP A 190 -8.52 1.07 -10.00
N HIS A 191 -7.91 2.10 -10.57
CA HIS A 191 -7.38 3.22 -9.80
C HIS A 191 -8.00 4.51 -10.29
N THR A 192 -8.39 5.36 -9.34
CA THR A 192 -8.91 6.69 -9.60
C THR A 192 -7.94 7.71 -9.03
N LEU A 193 -7.62 8.73 -9.80
CA LEU A 193 -6.76 9.82 -9.37
C LEU A 193 -7.63 11.01 -8.99
N GLU A 194 -7.64 11.37 -7.71
CA GLU A 194 -8.11 12.68 -7.27
C GLU A 194 -7.07 13.72 -7.60
N LEU A 195 -7.42 14.63 -8.50
CA LEU A 195 -6.47 15.48 -9.17
C LEU A 195 -6.92 16.94 -9.16
N LYS A 196 -5.96 17.82 -8.88
CA LYS A 196 -5.97 19.20 -9.36
C LYS A 196 -4.81 19.40 -10.31
N ALA A 197 -5.10 19.89 -11.50
CA ALA A 197 -4.11 20.13 -12.54
C ALA A 197 -4.37 21.43 -13.28
N ILE A 198 -3.39 21.86 -14.05
CA ILE A 198 -3.49 22.98 -14.98
C ILE A 198 -3.33 22.41 -16.39
N ASP A 199 -4.24 22.75 -17.30
CA ASP A 199 -4.09 22.40 -18.71
C ASP A 199 -2.94 23.23 -19.32
N ASN A 200 -1.93 22.59 -19.89
CA ASN A 200 -0.78 23.30 -20.47
C ASN A 200 -1.15 24.11 -21.73
N LEU A 201 -2.27 23.78 -22.39
CA LEU A 201 -2.75 24.48 -23.58
C LEU A 201 -3.65 25.67 -23.24
N THR A 202 -4.65 25.45 -22.38
CA THR A 202 -5.66 26.49 -22.06
C THR A 202 -5.34 27.26 -20.79
N LEU A 203 -4.41 26.78 -19.96
CA LEU A 203 -4.10 27.28 -18.62
C LEU A 203 -5.28 27.23 -17.64
N GLU A 204 -6.32 26.47 -17.97
CA GLU A 204 -7.47 26.29 -17.08
C GLU A 204 -7.13 25.33 -15.93
N HIS A 205 -7.65 25.66 -14.74
CA HIS A 205 -7.56 24.79 -13.58
C HIS A 205 -8.61 23.69 -13.66
N ILE A 206 -8.17 22.44 -13.66
CA ILE A 206 -9.01 21.25 -13.71
C ILE A 206 -8.98 20.58 -12.34
N VAL A 207 -10.16 20.24 -11.84
CA VAL A 207 -10.33 19.39 -10.66
C VAL A 207 -11.20 18.21 -11.06
N CYS A 208 -10.69 16.99 -10.87
CA CYS A 208 -11.44 15.79 -11.19
C CYS A 208 -11.06 14.61 -10.29
N SER A 209 -11.99 13.64 -10.22
CA SER A 209 -11.70 12.28 -9.77
C SER A 209 -11.78 11.41 -11.02
N CYS A 210 -10.63 11.16 -11.64
CA CYS A 210 -10.54 10.59 -12.98
C CYS A 210 -9.90 9.18 -12.93
N PRO A 211 -10.44 8.17 -13.64
CA PRO A 211 -9.82 6.85 -13.66
C PRO A 211 -8.48 6.89 -14.41
N VAL A 212 -7.50 6.15 -13.89
CA VAL A 212 -6.16 6.02 -14.47
C VAL A 212 -6.14 4.84 -15.45
N LEU A 213 -5.76 5.13 -16.69
CA LEU A 213 -5.69 4.15 -17.78
C LEU A 213 -4.32 3.47 -17.85
N GLY A 214 -3.25 4.22 -17.60
CA GLY A 214 -1.89 3.70 -17.73
C GLY A 214 -0.83 4.76 -17.50
N THR A 215 0.39 4.47 -17.94
CA THR A 215 1.55 5.37 -17.81
C THR A 215 1.98 5.92 -19.17
N TRP A 216 2.52 7.14 -19.19
CA TRP A 216 3.10 7.76 -20.39
C TRP A 216 4.25 8.70 -20.01
N GLN A 217 5.46 8.50 -20.54
CA GLN A 217 6.61 9.43 -20.42
C GLN A 217 6.86 9.96 -18.98
N SER A 218 6.92 9.06 -18.00
CA SER A 218 7.04 9.40 -16.56
C SER A 218 5.85 10.18 -15.99
N GLY A 219 4.68 10.00 -16.59
CA GLY A 219 3.40 10.50 -16.15
C GLY A 219 2.31 9.43 -16.23
N LEU A 220 1.08 9.84 -15.91
CA LEU A 220 -0.11 8.98 -15.96
C LEU A 220 -1.01 9.39 -17.13
N ILE A 221 -1.84 8.45 -17.59
CA ILE A 221 -2.93 8.72 -18.51
C ILE A 221 -4.22 8.60 -17.73
N ILE A 222 -5.03 9.66 -17.74
CA ILE A 222 -6.33 9.70 -17.10
C ILE A 222 -7.43 9.84 -18.14
N GLU A 223 -8.63 9.37 -17.81
CA GLU A 223 -9.81 9.67 -18.61
C GLU A 223 -10.55 10.88 -18.05
N TYR A 224 -10.59 11.97 -18.81
CA TYR A 224 -11.30 13.20 -18.46
C TYR A 224 -12.34 13.51 -19.53
N GLN A 225 -13.61 13.57 -19.13
CA GLN A 225 -14.76 13.81 -20.03
C GLN A 225 -14.80 12.86 -21.25
N GLY A 226 -14.47 11.59 -21.04
CA GLY A 226 -14.44 10.57 -22.09
C GLY A 226 -13.19 10.58 -22.99
N LYS A 227 -12.27 11.55 -22.80
CA LYS A 227 -11.01 11.64 -23.55
C LYS A 227 -9.82 11.24 -22.69
N ALA A 228 -8.88 10.51 -23.28
CA ALA A 228 -7.63 10.18 -22.61
C ALA A 228 -6.68 11.38 -22.64
N ARG A 229 -6.27 11.85 -21.46
CA ARG A 229 -5.31 12.95 -21.29
C ARG A 229 -4.11 12.49 -20.48
N SER A 230 -2.94 12.92 -20.89
CA SER A 230 -1.69 12.66 -20.18
C SER A 230 -1.44 13.71 -19.11
N ILE A 231 -0.92 13.28 -17.97
CA ILE A 231 -0.56 14.13 -16.85
C ILE A 231 0.87 13.86 -16.39
N GLY A 232 1.63 14.93 -16.16
CA GLY A 232 2.98 14.84 -15.65
C GLY A 232 3.67 16.20 -15.62
N LYS A 233 4.85 16.25 -15.01
CA LYS A 233 5.58 17.52 -14.79
C LYS A 233 6.18 18.13 -16.06
N SER A 234 6.32 17.35 -17.14
CA SER A 234 6.83 17.85 -18.41
C SER A 234 5.72 18.46 -19.28
N GLN A 235 5.81 19.76 -19.54
CA GLN A 235 4.90 20.48 -20.44
C GLN A 235 5.02 20.02 -21.90
N MET A 236 6.17 19.48 -22.29
CA MET A 236 6.44 19.00 -23.66
C MET A 236 5.85 17.62 -23.95
N HIS A 237 5.51 16.84 -22.91
CA HIS A 237 5.04 15.47 -23.05
C HIS A 237 3.65 15.21 -22.46
N HIS A 238 3.13 16.14 -21.67
CA HIS A 238 1.86 15.98 -20.97
C HIS A 238 0.87 17.10 -21.28
N ASN A 239 -0.41 16.75 -21.37
CA ASN A 239 -1.49 17.72 -21.53
C ASN A 239 -1.69 18.52 -20.24
N LEU A 240 -1.63 17.84 -19.10
CA LEU A 240 -1.95 18.38 -17.80
C LEU A 240 -0.70 18.45 -16.92
N PHE A 241 -0.52 19.57 -16.24
CA PHE A 241 0.49 19.74 -15.20
C PHE A 241 -0.15 19.50 -13.81
N PRO A 242 0.30 18.50 -13.04
CA PRO A 242 -0.28 18.17 -11.74
C PRO A 242 0.09 19.23 -10.68
N VAL A 243 -0.89 19.64 -9.88
CA VAL A 243 -0.71 20.49 -8.69
C VAL A 243 -0.89 19.66 -7.42
N ASP A 244 -2.04 19.00 -7.30
CA ASP A 244 -2.34 18.05 -6.22
C ASP A 244 -2.76 16.72 -6.86
N ALA A 245 -2.26 15.60 -6.38
CA ALA A 245 -2.64 14.28 -6.86
C ALA A 245 -2.66 13.25 -5.73
N VAL A 246 -3.74 12.48 -5.66
CA VAL A 246 -3.88 11.35 -4.72
C VAL A 246 -4.42 10.14 -5.48
N LEU A 247 -3.73 9.01 -5.38
CA LEU A 247 -4.18 7.75 -5.96
C LEU A 247 -5.16 7.07 -5.01
N ILE A 248 -6.32 6.67 -5.54
CA ILE A 248 -7.36 5.95 -4.81
C ILE A 248 -7.50 4.57 -5.43
N LYS A 249 -7.34 3.54 -4.59
CA LYS A 249 -7.58 2.16 -4.96
C LYS A 249 -9.09 1.89 -5.07
N GLY A 250 -9.51 1.36 -6.22
CA GLY A 250 -10.86 0.93 -6.51
C GLY A 250 -11.01 -0.60 -6.50
N GLU A 251 -12.00 -1.08 -7.27
CA GLU A 251 -12.37 -2.48 -7.37
C GLU A 251 -11.27 -3.33 -8.06
N PRO A 252 -11.19 -4.65 -7.80
CA PRO A 252 -10.29 -5.54 -8.53
C PRO A 252 -10.52 -5.45 -10.04
N LEU A 253 -9.44 -5.35 -10.80
CA LEU A 253 -9.45 -5.27 -12.25
C LEU A 253 -9.01 -6.62 -12.82
N ARG A 254 -9.81 -7.18 -13.72
CA ARG A 254 -9.40 -8.34 -14.52
C ARG A 254 -9.13 -7.89 -15.95
N VAL A 255 -7.88 -8.00 -16.38
CA VAL A 255 -7.46 -7.68 -17.75
C VAL A 255 -7.40 -8.94 -18.60
N ILE A 256 -8.15 -8.97 -19.70
CA ILE A 256 -8.04 -10.01 -20.73
C ILE A 256 -7.40 -9.39 -21.95
N SER A 257 -6.28 -9.94 -22.42
CA SER A 257 -5.53 -9.42 -23.56
C SER A 257 -5.61 -10.39 -24.74
N GLN A 258 -5.95 -9.88 -25.92
CA GLN A 258 -5.94 -10.65 -27.16
C GLN A 258 -5.11 -9.95 -28.24
N ARG A 259 -4.20 -10.71 -28.86
CA ARG A 259 -3.39 -10.23 -29.97
C ARG A 259 -4.12 -10.47 -31.30
N VAL A 260 -4.11 -9.47 -32.16
CA VAL A 260 -4.71 -9.51 -33.50
C VAL A 260 -3.67 -9.10 -34.54
N ASP A 261 -3.44 -9.97 -35.53
CA ASP A 261 -2.66 -9.62 -36.73
C ASP A 261 -3.51 -8.76 -37.65
N MET A 262 -2.95 -7.60 -38.02
CA MET A 262 -3.62 -6.59 -38.83
C MET A 262 -3.13 -6.58 -40.29
N LYS A 263 -2.24 -7.50 -40.69
CA LYS A 263 -1.77 -7.60 -42.07
C LYS A 263 -2.93 -7.73 -43.06
N GLY A 264 -3.06 -6.73 -43.95
CA GLY A 264 -4.11 -6.66 -44.96
C GLY A 264 -5.50 -6.30 -44.43
N ARG A 265 -5.62 -5.94 -43.15
CA ARG A 265 -6.90 -5.60 -42.49
C ARG A 265 -7.00 -4.10 -42.23
N SER A 266 -8.23 -3.59 -42.22
CA SER A 266 -8.51 -2.20 -41.87
C SER A 266 -8.82 -2.04 -40.38
N LEU A 267 -8.64 -0.83 -39.87
CA LEU A 267 -9.06 -0.49 -38.50
C LEU A 267 -10.58 -0.60 -38.33
N ARG A 268 -11.37 -0.29 -39.38
CA ARG A 268 -12.81 -0.55 -39.43
C ARG A 268 -13.14 -2.03 -39.21
N TRP A 269 -12.45 -2.94 -39.91
CA TRP A 269 -12.65 -4.37 -39.72
C TRP A 269 -12.40 -4.79 -38.27
N LEU A 270 -11.37 -4.23 -37.61
CA LEU A 270 -11.07 -4.54 -36.22
C LEU A 270 -12.22 -4.11 -35.29
N VAL A 271 -12.68 -2.86 -35.41
CA VAL A 271 -13.76 -2.31 -34.58
C VAL A 271 -15.08 -3.07 -34.80
N ASP A 272 -15.42 -3.37 -36.06
CA ASP A 272 -16.66 -4.06 -36.41
C ASP A 272 -16.70 -5.51 -35.90
N ASN A 273 -15.55 -6.19 -35.79
CA ASN A 273 -15.45 -7.56 -35.27
C ASN A 273 -15.26 -7.61 -33.74
N LEU A 274 -14.98 -6.49 -33.10
CA LEU A 274 -14.78 -6.44 -31.65
C LEU A 274 -16.09 -6.48 -30.88
N GLN A 275 -17.23 -6.09 -31.49
CA GLN A 275 -18.58 -5.98 -30.92
C GLN A 275 -18.66 -6.28 -29.41
N ALA A 276 -18.08 -5.39 -28.62
CA ALA A 276 -17.89 -5.63 -27.20
C ALA A 276 -18.96 -4.90 -26.40
N ASN A 277 -19.64 -5.62 -25.52
CA ASN A 277 -20.51 -5.02 -24.49
C ASN A 277 -19.69 -4.43 -23.30
N HIS A 278 -18.36 -4.37 -23.40
CA HIS A 278 -17.45 -3.96 -22.33
C HIS A 278 -16.40 -2.95 -22.83
N GLY A 279 -15.84 -2.16 -21.92
CA GLY A 279 -14.74 -1.25 -22.21
C GLY A 279 -13.48 -2.00 -22.65
N TYR A 280 -12.91 -1.59 -23.78
CA TYR A 280 -11.65 -2.13 -24.29
C TYR A 280 -10.70 -1.02 -24.73
N TYR A 281 -9.41 -1.35 -24.71
CA TYR A 281 -8.32 -0.48 -25.12
C TYR A 281 -7.46 -1.17 -26.17
N LEU A 282 -7.10 -0.42 -27.22
CA LEU A 282 -6.25 -0.88 -28.31
C LEU A 282 -4.84 -0.35 -28.10
N LEU A 283 -3.88 -1.26 -28.09
CA LEU A 283 -2.45 -0.96 -27.97
C LEU A 283 -1.70 -1.68 -29.10
N GLY A 284 -0.80 -1.00 -29.79
CA GLY A 284 -0.04 -1.65 -30.84
C GLY A 284 0.56 -0.70 -31.86
N GLU A 285 1.17 -1.28 -32.88
CA GLU A 285 1.80 -0.53 -33.96
C GLU A 285 1.43 -1.13 -35.31
N LEU A 286 1.01 -0.26 -36.22
CA LEU A 286 0.58 -0.59 -37.57
C LEU A 286 1.41 0.19 -38.57
N TYR A 287 1.84 -0.47 -39.63
CA TYR A 287 2.41 0.19 -40.79
C TYR A 287 1.34 0.31 -41.84
N VAL A 288 1.16 1.51 -42.36
CA VAL A 288 0.14 1.85 -43.35
C VAL A 288 0.79 2.51 -44.56
N ASP A 289 0.05 2.56 -45.66
CA ASP A 289 0.54 3.19 -46.88
C ASP A 289 0.74 4.70 -46.70
N ALA A 290 1.93 5.19 -47.07
CA ALA A 290 2.37 6.56 -46.83
C ALA A 290 1.61 7.60 -47.67
N ASP A 291 1.00 7.16 -48.78
CA ASP A 291 0.22 8.03 -49.67
C ASP A 291 -1.17 8.38 -49.10
N LYS A 292 -1.61 7.70 -48.03
CA LYS A 292 -2.85 8.03 -47.34
C LYS A 292 -2.63 9.19 -46.38
N VAL A 293 -3.09 10.38 -46.76
CA VAL A 293 -3.09 11.57 -45.89
C VAL A 293 -4.28 11.52 -44.95
N VAL A 294 -4.01 11.47 -43.64
CA VAL A 294 -5.03 11.71 -42.61
C VAL A 294 -4.89 13.16 -42.17
N ASN A 295 -5.99 13.93 -42.22
CA ASN A 295 -5.98 15.32 -41.79
C ASN A 295 -6.12 15.38 -40.27
N VAL A 296 -5.00 15.33 -39.55
CA VAL A 296 -5.00 15.38 -38.08
C VAL A 296 -4.38 16.69 -37.63
N SER A 297 -5.22 17.62 -37.19
CA SER A 297 -4.76 18.82 -36.47
C SER A 297 -4.50 18.45 -35.01
N GLN A 298 -3.29 17.96 -34.70
CA GLN A 298 -2.92 17.57 -33.33
C GLN A 298 -2.34 18.77 -32.58
N ILE A 299 -3.16 19.42 -31.77
CA ILE A 299 -2.71 20.48 -30.85
C ILE A 299 -2.39 19.89 -29.46
N GLU A 300 -3.04 18.79 -29.08
CA GLU A 300 -2.78 18.12 -27.80
C GLU A 300 -1.49 17.28 -27.81
N THR A 301 -0.74 17.34 -26.70
CA THR A 301 0.57 16.68 -26.54
C THR A 301 0.50 15.15 -26.53
N TYR A 302 -0.56 14.58 -25.96
CA TYR A 302 -0.86 13.15 -26.03
C TYR A 302 -2.16 12.92 -26.78
N HIS A 303 -2.15 11.91 -27.65
CA HIS A 303 -3.32 11.35 -28.30
C HIS A 303 -3.24 9.82 -28.25
N PRO A 304 -4.37 9.11 -28.08
CA PRO A 304 -4.36 7.65 -28.11
C PRO A 304 -3.92 7.05 -29.44
N VAL A 305 -4.10 7.80 -30.55
CA VAL A 305 -3.66 7.42 -31.90
C VAL A 305 -2.56 8.39 -32.34
N ILE A 306 -1.34 7.89 -32.48
CA ILE A 306 -0.15 8.66 -32.85
C ILE A 306 0.22 8.32 -34.30
N TRP A 307 0.20 9.34 -35.16
CA TRP A 307 0.53 9.22 -36.58
C TRP A 307 1.97 9.66 -36.86
N GLY A 308 2.74 8.80 -37.52
CA GLY A 308 4.12 9.06 -37.95
C GLY A 308 4.32 8.96 -39.47
N GLY A 309 3.27 9.19 -40.27
CA GLY A 309 3.34 9.10 -41.73
C GLY A 309 3.10 7.69 -42.27
N ASN A 310 4.03 6.76 -42.09
CA ASN A 310 3.87 5.37 -42.50
C ASN A 310 3.59 4.41 -41.33
N LYS A 311 3.51 4.96 -40.11
CA LYS A 311 3.35 4.23 -38.86
C LYS A 311 2.23 4.85 -38.03
N VAL A 312 1.29 4.02 -37.60
CA VAL A 312 0.24 4.36 -36.63
C VAL A 312 0.57 3.63 -35.35
N LYS A 313 0.69 4.35 -34.23
CA LYS A 313 0.83 3.77 -32.91
C LYS A 313 -0.46 3.98 -32.12
N LEU A 314 -1.03 2.89 -31.62
CA LEU A 314 -2.18 2.88 -30.75
C LEU A 314 -1.70 2.74 -29.31
N HIS A 315 -2.17 3.62 -28.43
CA HIS A 315 -1.84 3.61 -27.02
C HIS A 315 -3.09 3.96 -26.20
N TYR A 316 -3.68 2.95 -25.56
CA TYR A 316 -4.96 3.08 -24.86
C TYR A 316 -6.09 3.70 -25.72
N ALA A 317 -6.14 3.37 -27.02
CA ALA A 317 -7.14 3.91 -27.93
C ALA A 317 -8.49 3.17 -27.84
N LYS A 318 -9.59 3.91 -27.89
CA LYS A 318 -10.96 3.40 -28.00
C LYS A 318 -11.44 3.45 -29.45
N ALA A 319 -12.59 2.82 -29.75
CA ALA A 319 -13.19 2.91 -31.08
C ALA A 319 -13.51 4.35 -31.51
N GLU A 320 -13.93 5.19 -30.57
CA GLU A 320 -14.27 6.59 -30.82
C GLU A 320 -13.05 7.41 -31.29
N ASP A 321 -11.85 7.06 -30.81
CA ASP A 321 -10.59 7.73 -31.17
C ASP A 321 -10.13 7.39 -32.61
N LEU A 322 -10.69 6.33 -33.20
CA LEU A 322 -10.24 5.81 -34.50
C LEU A 322 -11.00 6.43 -35.69
N HIS A 323 -11.96 7.34 -35.47
CA HIS A 323 -12.90 7.81 -36.50
C HIS A 323 -12.21 8.24 -37.80
N ASP A 324 -11.15 9.04 -37.70
CA ASP A 324 -10.40 9.56 -38.85
C ASP A 324 -9.48 8.51 -39.52
N TYR A 325 -9.27 7.37 -38.85
CA TYR A 325 -8.31 6.33 -39.21
C TYR A 325 -8.98 5.02 -39.68
N LEU A 326 -10.31 4.89 -39.56
CA LEU A 326 -11.05 3.64 -39.83
C LEU A 326 -10.76 3.03 -41.21
N ASN A 327 -10.54 3.88 -42.22
CA ASN A 327 -10.34 3.46 -43.62
C ASN A 327 -8.86 3.19 -43.97
N LEU A 328 -7.96 3.27 -42.99
CA LEU A 328 -6.58 2.86 -43.17
C LEU A 328 -6.48 1.33 -43.18
N THR A 329 -5.63 0.82 -44.06
CA THR A 329 -5.35 -0.61 -44.21
C THR A 329 -3.92 -0.83 -43.76
N ALA A 330 -3.73 -1.71 -42.79
CA ALA A 330 -2.40 -2.03 -42.32
C ALA A 330 -1.70 -2.99 -43.29
N ILE A 331 -0.52 -2.58 -43.76
CA ILE A 331 0.38 -3.41 -44.56
C ILE A 331 0.94 -4.53 -43.68
N ARG A 332 1.26 -4.21 -42.42
CA ARG A 332 1.74 -5.13 -41.38
C ARG A 332 1.55 -4.48 -40.01
N GLY A 333 1.42 -5.29 -38.95
CA GLY A 333 1.37 -4.79 -37.58
C GLY A 333 0.54 -5.68 -36.68
N GLU A 334 0.72 -5.53 -35.38
CA GLU A 334 -0.01 -6.26 -34.36
C GLU A 334 -0.74 -5.27 -33.46
N VAL A 335 -1.97 -5.59 -33.10
CA VAL A 335 -2.75 -4.85 -32.11
C VAL A 335 -3.11 -5.80 -30.98
N MET A 336 -2.79 -5.38 -29.77
CA MET A 336 -3.30 -5.94 -28.54
C MET A 336 -4.61 -5.24 -28.19
N VAL A 337 -5.65 -6.05 -28.00
CA VAL A 337 -6.94 -5.62 -27.48
C VAL A 337 -6.99 -6.02 -26.02
N GLN A 338 -7.09 -5.03 -25.12
CA GLN A 338 -7.23 -5.25 -23.69
C GLN A 338 -8.66 -4.98 -23.25
N PHE A 339 -9.33 -5.99 -22.72
CA PHE A 339 -10.64 -5.89 -22.08
C PHE A 339 -10.45 -5.70 -20.59
N TRP A 340 -11.08 -4.67 -20.04
CA TRP A 340 -11.03 -4.35 -18.62
C TRP A 340 -12.37 -4.69 -18.01
N LEU A 341 -12.39 -5.71 -17.15
CA LEU A 341 -13.62 -6.29 -16.58
C LEU A 341 -13.70 -6.03 -15.08
N ARG A 342 -14.93 -5.84 -14.60
CA ARG A 342 -15.29 -5.79 -13.18
C ARG A 342 -15.67 -7.16 -12.65
N PRO A 343 -15.63 -7.38 -11.32
CA PRO A 343 -16.12 -8.60 -10.72
C PRO A 343 -17.60 -8.82 -11.04
N GLY A 344 -17.92 -9.91 -11.76
CA GLY A 344 -19.29 -10.25 -12.17
C GLY A 344 -19.60 -10.01 -13.65
N ASP A 345 -18.70 -9.38 -14.41
CA ASP A 345 -18.88 -9.19 -15.85
C ASP A 345 -18.88 -10.55 -16.59
N ALA A 346 -19.70 -10.63 -17.64
CA ALA A 346 -19.81 -11.83 -18.47
C ALA A 346 -18.49 -12.11 -19.22
N ALA A 347 -18.24 -13.40 -19.50
CA ALA A 347 -17.06 -13.79 -20.28
C ALA A 347 -17.07 -13.13 -21.66
N VAL A 348 -15.92 -12.59 -22.06
CA VAL A 348 -15.75 -11.97 -23.38
C VAL A 348 -15.58 -13.08 -24.43
N GLU A 349 -16.61 -13.35 -25.22
CA GLU A 349 -16.51 -14.23 -26.39
C GLU A 349 -16.03 -13.43 -27.61
N LEU A 350 -14.86 -13.78 -28.13
CA LEU A 350 -14.29 -13.15 -29.32
C LEU A 350 -14.21 -14.17 -30.45
N SER A 351 -14.86 -13.87 -31.56
CA SER A 351 -14.77 -14.67 -32.79
C SER A 351 -14.09 -13.86 -33.90
N PHE A 352 -12.76 -13.90 -33.92
CA PHE A 352 -12.01 -13.38 -35.07
C PHE A 352 -12.10 -14.41 -36.21
N SER A 353 -13.06 -14.22 -37.11
CA SER A 353 -13.19 -15.06 -38.31
C SER A 353 -12.08 -14.71 -39.31
N GLY A 354 -10.91 -15.32 -39.12
CA GLY A 354 -9.80 -15.19 -40.07
C GLY A 354 -8.47 -15.62 -39.49
N GLY A 355 -8.10 -16.88 -39.73
CA GLY A 355 -6.71 -17.36 -39.73
C GLY A 355 -6.01 -17.47 -38.37
N GLY A 356 -6.16 -18.62 -37.71
CA GLY A 356 -5.15 -19.16 -36.80
C GLY A 356 -5.48 -19.15 -35.31
N GLY A 357 -6.16 -20.22 -34.85
CA GLY A 357 -6.14 -20.67 -33.46
C GLY A 357 -7.28 -20.16 -32.57
N LYS A 358 -8.24 -21.04 -32.26
CA LYS A 358 -9.02 -20.94 -31.02
C LYS A 358 -8.03 -20.93 -29.86
N VAL A 359 -7.77 -19.77 -29.26
CA VAL A 359 -7.11 -19.72 -27.94
C VAL A 359 -8.20 -20.04 -26.93
N THR A 360 -8.35 -21.32 -26.62
CA THR A 360 -9.08 -21.74 -25.43
C THR A 360 -8.34 -21.22 -24.20
N THR A 361 -9.05 -20.45 -23.39
CA THR A 361 -8.70 -20.08 -22.01
C THR A 361 -8.11 -21.29 -21.28
N PRO A 362 -6.90 -21.23 -20.72
CA PRO A 362 -6.51 -22.16 -19.68
C PRO A 362 -7.43 -21.88 -18.49
N GLY A 363 -8.35 -22.80 -18.24
CA GLY A 363 -9.12 -22.82 -17.01
C GLY A 363 -8.19 -22.99 -15.81
N VAL A 364 -8.52 -22.27 -14.75
CA VAL A 364 -8.43 -22.75 -13.38
C VAL A 364 -7.00 -23.04 -12.87
N LEU A 365 -6.42 -22.03 -12.21
CA LEU A 365 -5.78 -22.25 -10.92
C LEU A 365 -6.74 -21.72 -9.84
N GLU A 366 -7.82 -22.46 -9.62
CA GLU A 366 -8.41 -22.53 -8.28
C GLU A 366 -7.45 -23.37 -7.43
N GLY A 367 -6.96 -22.80 -6.34
CA GLY A 367 -6.24 -23.53 -5.31
C GLY A 367 -4.81 -23.05 -5.12
N MET A 368 -4.60 -22.50 -3.92
CA MET A 368 -3.35 -22.32 -3.19
C MET A 368 -2.78 -20.89 -3.11
N PHE A 369 -3.03 -20.34 -1.91
CA PHE A 369 -2.41 -19.22 -1.19
C PHE A 369 -2.98 -17.82 -1.39
#